data_AF-A0A960XLS1-F1
#
_entry.id   AF-A0A960XLS1-F1
#
_cell.length_a   1.000
_cell.length_b   1.000
_cell.length_c   1.000
_cell.angle_alpha   90.00
_cell.angle_beta   90.00
_cell.angle_gamma   90.00
#
_symmetry.space_group_name_H-M   'P 1'
#
loop_
_entity.id
_entity.type
_entity.pdbx_description
1 polymer ?
#
loop_
_entity_poly.entity_id
_entity_poly.type
_entity_poly.pdbx_seq_one_letter_code
_entity_poly.pdbx_strand_id
1 'polypeptide(L)'
;SRHWTVAWVTTASGAFIKTLWIQGNRSSFWSSHWDKHCRAWYAARNGSQALDGYTSATATSYTGVNSPILPSWDCRDANGNLVPDGQYRFWVQYAEDSGQGPYTTNGLLWTKGPAADEWTYPDQGANFTGMKVVWNPVLPPEPPEITAARIKDGDLILAGVGPASHTFHVITSDDLLLPLSQWTAVATNQINAAGEFSVTNKVEGVSGARLYRLRLPWP
;
A
#
# COMPACT_ATOMS: atom_id res chain seq x y z
N SER A 1 4.95 -36.77 5.71
CA SER A 1 3.65 -36.18 5.38
C SER A 1 3.90 -34.93 4.56
N ARG A 2 3.13 -34.69 3.49
CA ARG A 2 3.16 -33.39 2.80
C ARG A 2 2.13 -32.49 3.47
N HIS A 3 2.55 -31.28 3.76
CA HIS A 3 1.73 -30.29 4.43
C HIS A 3 1.42 -29.16 3.46
N TRP A 4 0.19 -28.67 3.52
CA TRP A 4 -0.37 -27.73 2.57
C TRP A 4 -0.81 -26.50 3.32
N THR A 5 -0.19 -25.36 3.05
CA THR A 5 -0.58 -24.10 3.69
C THR A 5 -0.66 -22.99 2.69
N VAL A 6 -1.72 -22.20 2.80
CA VAL A 6 -1.99 -21.10 1.89
C VAL A 6 -2.66 -19.95 2.61
N ALA A 7 -2.23 -18.74 2.28
CA ALA A 7 -2.86 -17.50 2.70
C ALA A 7 -3.33 -16.70 1.48
N TRP A 8 -4.53 -16.15 1.55
CA TRP A 8 -5.10 -15.33 0.48
C TRP A 8 -5.91 -14.17 1.04
N VAL A 9 -6.17 -13.19 0.18
CA VAL A 9 -6.98 -12.03 0.51
C VAL A 9 -8.15 -11.90 -0.44
N THR A 10 -9.30 -11.56 0.11
CA THR A 10 -10.52 -11.22 -0.62
C THR A 10 -10.98 -9.83 -0.23
N THR A 11 -11.84 -9.23 -1.07
CA THR A 11 -12.72 -8.15 -0.61
C THR A 11 -13.62 -8.64 0.54
N ALA A 12 -14.22 -7.71 1.28
CA ALA A 12 -15.17 -8.07 2.34
C ALA A 12 -16.38 -8.91 1.88
N SER A 13 -16.78 -8.77 0.61
CA SER A 13 -17.86 -9.53 -0.04
C SER A 13 -17.42 -10.91 -0.57
N GLY A 14 -16.13 -11.25 -0.45
CA GLY A 14 -15.60 -12.56 -0.81
C GLY A 14 -14.99 -12.65 -2.21
N ALA A 15 -14.96 -11.56 -2.99
CA ALA A 15 -14.27 -11.56 -4.28
C ALA A 15 -12.74 -11.71 -4.07
N PHE A 16 -12.14 -12.67 -4.75
CA PHE A 16 -10.72 -12.98 -4.64
C PHE A 16 -9.84 -11.87 -5.23
N ILE A 17 -8.79 -11.49 -4.50
CA ILE A 17 -7.81 -10.50 -4.96
C ILE A 17 -6.53 -11.22 -5.36
N LYS A 18 -5.88 -11.92 -4.41
CA LYS A 18 -4.71 -12.75 -4.71
C LYS A 18 -4.38 -13.75 -3.61
N THR A 19 -3.54 -14.71 -3.98
CA THR A 19 -2.81 -15.54 -3.03
C THR A 19 -1.61 -14.75 -2.53
N LEU A 20 -1.54 -14.52 -1.22
CA LEU A 20 -0.42 -13.78 -0.63
C LEU A 20 0.79 -14.70 -0.46
N TRP A 21 0.52 -15.95 -0.07
CA TRP A 21 1.57 -16.88 0.25
C TRP A 21 1.11 -18.33 0.11
N ILE A 22 2.02 -19.17 -0.37
CA ILE A 22 1.91 -20.63 -0.33
C ILE A 22 3.16 -21.24 0.29
N GLN A 23 2.96 -22.34 1.00
CA GLN A 23 4.04 -23.19 1.48
C GLN A 23 4.12 -24.48 0.67
N GLY A 24 5.32 -24.80 0.20
CA GLY A 24 5.58 -25.99 -0.62
C GLY A 24 6.18 -25.63 -1.97
N ASN A 25 6.41 -26.61 -2.84
CA ASN A 25 7.01 -26.36 -4.16
C ASN A 25 6.15 -25.38 -4.97
N ARG A 26 6.73 -24.35 -5.59
CA ARG A 26 6.00 -23.40 -6.45
C ARG A 26 5.16 -24.15 -7.48
N SER A 27 5.68 -25.22 -8.10
CA SER A 27 4.96 -26.05 -9.08
C SER A 27 3.67 -26.66 -8.53
N SER A 28 3.54 -26.79 -7.21
CA SER A 28 2.32 -27.24 -6.56
C SER A 28 1.18 -26.25 -6.72
N PHE A 29 1.40 -24.95 -6.93
CA PHE A 29 0.33 -23.95 -7.07
C PHE A 29 -0.71 -24.31 -8.15
N TRP A 30 -0.25 -24.99 -9.21
CA TRP A 30 -1.08 -25.46 -10.32
C TRP A 30 -1.59 -26.89 -10.14
N SER A 31 -1.24 -27.54 -9.03
CA SER A 31 -1.68 -28.90 -8.72
C SER A 31 -3.16 -28.93 -8.37
N SER A 32 -3.85 -29.95 -8.88
CA SER A 32 -5.22 -30.29 -8.48
C SER A 32 -5.30 -30.85 -7.05
N HIS A 33 -4.17 -31.16 -6.41
CA HIS A 33 -4.15 -31.60 -5.00
C HIS A 33 -4.73 -30.55 -4.04
N TRP A 34 -4.59 -29.26 -4.35
CA TRP A 34 -5.16 -28.21 -3.52
C TRP A 34 -6.69 -28.29 -3.38
N ASP A 35 -7.42 -28.86 -4.35
CA ASP A 35 -8.86 -29.10 -4.20
C ASP A 35 -9.17 -30.14 -3.11
N LYS A 36 -8.27 -31.10 -2.88
CA LYS A 36 -8.41 -32.17 -1.87
C LYS A 36 -7.95 -31.77 -0.47
N HIS A 37 -7.09 -30.76 -0.35
CA HIS A 37 -6.48 -30.37 0.93
C HIS A 37 -6.88 -28.96 1.37
N CYS A 38 -6.87 -27.98 0.47
CA CYS A 38 -7.26 -26.59 0.76
C CYS A 38 -8.39 -26.13 -0.17
N ARG A 39 -9.54 -26.81 -0.09
CA ARG A 39 -10.68 -26.55 -0.99
C ARG A 39 -11.25 -25.14 -0.85
N ALA A 40 -11.20 -24.55 0.35
CA ALA A 40 -11.71 -23.20 0.57
C ALA A 40 -10.90 -22.18 -0.26
N TRP A 41 -9.57 -22.28 -0.21
CA TRP A 41 -8.70 -21.50 -1.09
C TRP A 41 -8.91 -21.85 -2.57
N TYR A 42 -8.95 -23.13 -2.91
CA TYR A 42 -9.05 -23.59 -4.31
C TYR A 42 -10.35 -23.09 -4.98
N ALA A 43 -11.46 -23.10 -4.24
CA ALA A 43 -12.72 -22.53 -4.69
C ALA A 43 -12.67 -21.00 -4.77
N ALA A 44 -12.14 -20.34 -3.73
CA ALA A 44 -12.06 -18.87 -3.68
C ALA A 44 -11.23 -18.30 -4.83
N ARG A 45 -10.07 -18.91 -5.13
CA ARG A 45 -9.20 -18.43 -6.22
C ARG A 45 -9.82 -18.56 -7.60
N ASN A 46 -10.75 -19.51 -7.79
CA ASN A 46 -11.44 -19.76 -9.06
C ASN A 46 -10.52 -19.72 -10.30
N GLY A 47 -9.38 -20.42 -10.24
CA GLY A 47 -8.39 -20.47 -11.31
C GLY A 47 -7.44 -19.26 -11.41
N SER A 48 -7.61 -18.22 -10.58
CA SER A 48 -6.70 -17.07 -10.53
C SER A 48 -5.26 -17.50 -10.26
N GLN A 49 -4.34 -16.89 -11.03
CA GLN A 49 -2.90 -17.13 -10.94
C GLN A 49 -2.17 -16.04 -10.13
N ALA A 50 -2.92 -15.11 -9.54
CA ALA A 50 -2.39 -14.01 -8.75
C ALA A 50 -1.70 -14.55 -7.48
N LEU A 51 -0.37 -14.40 -7.40
CA LEU A 51 0.48 -14.90 -6.33
C LEU A 51 1.62 -13.91 -6.05
N ASP A 52 1.76 -13.46 -4.80
CA ASP A 52 2.87 -12.59 -4.36
C ASP A 52 4.10 -13.36 -3.91
N GLY A 53 3.97 -14.15 -2.85
CA GLY A 53 5.08 -14.82 -2.19
C GLY A 53 5.02 -16.34 -2.29
N TYR A 54 6.19 -16.97 -2.39
CA TYR A 54 6.39 -18.42 -2.26
C TYR A 54 7.55 -18.67 -1.31
N THR A 55 7.42 -19.69 -0.45
CA THR A 55 8.59 -20.25 0.26
C THR A 55 8.68 -21.75 0.02
N SER A 56 9.89 -22.23 -0.30
CA SER A 56 10.20 -23.66 -0.52
C SER A 56 10.23 -24.50 0.76
N ALA A 57 10.04 -23.86 1.91
CA ALA A 57 10.23 -24.48 3.21
C ALA A 57 9.15 -25.54 3.45
N THR A 58 9.58 -26.80 3.58
CA THR A 58 8.72 -27.86 4.12
C THR A 58 8.67 -27.68 5.63
N ALA A 59 7.61 -27.11 6.20
CA ALA A 59 7.43 -27.19 7.64
C ALA A 59 7.09 -28.63 8.00
N THR A 60 7.87 -29.22 8.90
CA THR A 60 7.66 -30.57 9.42
C THR A 60 6.83 -30.59 10.70
N SER A 61 6.48 -29.40 11.23
CA SER A 61 5.56 -29.19 12.35
C SER A 61 4.93 -27.79 12.27
N TYR A 62 3.69 -27.65 12.74
CA TYR A 62 2.90 -26.40 12.68
C TYR A 62 2.65 -25.78 14.05
N THR A 63 3.44 -26.15 15.06
CA THR A 63 3.41 -25.53 16.39
C THR A 63 4.42 -24.37 16.48
N GLY A 64 4.02 -23.24 17.06
CA GLY A 64 4.91 -22.09 17.27
C GLY A 64 5.23 -21.33 15.98
N VAL A 65 6.49 -20.88 15.83
CA VAL A 65 6.96 -20.02 14.71
C VAL A 65 6.90 -20.64 13.31
N ASN A 66 6.54 -21.92 13.20
CA ASN A 66 6.35 -22.63 11.93
C ASN A 66 4.89 -22.65 11.45
N SER A 67 3.95 -22.10 12.24
CA SER A 67 2.60 -21.81 11.78
C SER A 67 2.62 -20.72 10.70
N PRO A 68 1.68 -20.74 9.74
CA PRO A 68 1.56 -19.68 8.74
C PRO A 68 1.31 -18.32 9.40
N ILE A 69 2.39 -17.56 9.56
CA ILE A 69 2.32 -16.13 9.85
C ILE A 69 1.71 -15.49 8.60
N LEU A 70 0.63 -14.74 8.75
CA LEU A 70 0.12 -13.93 7.65
C LEU A 70 1.23 -12.98 7.21
N PRO A 71 1.65 -13.04 5.92
CA PRO A 71 2.64 -12.11 5.42
C PRO A 71 2.05 -10.70 5.42
N SER A 72 2.93 -9.71 5.57
CA SER A 72 2.62 -8.33 5.20
C SER A 72 2.01 -8.29 3.80
N TRP A 73 0.96 -7.50 3.59
CA TRP A 73 0.39 -7.29 2.28
C TRP A 73 0.68 -5.86 1.82
N ASP A 74 1.22 -5.73 0.62
CA ASP A 74 1.51 -4.45 -0.03
C ASP A 74 0.26 -3.72 -0.55
N CYS A 75 -0.92 -4.25 -0.25
CA CYS A 75 -2.22 -3.74 -0.70
C CYS A 75 -2.35 -3.62 -2.22
N ARG A 76 -1.67 -4.48 -2.98
CA ARG A 76 -1.77 -4.51 -4.44
C ARG A 76 -2.53 -5.73 -4.95
N ASP A 77 -3.21 -5.56 -6.08
CA ASP A 77 -3.90 -6.63 -6.80
C ASP A 77 -2.91 -7.48 -7.63
N ALA A 78 -3.44 -8.36 -8.48
CA ALA A 78 -2.66 -9.22 -9.37
C ALA A 78 -1.86 -8.47 -10.45
N ASN A 79 -2.28 -7.26 -10.79
CA ASN A 79 -1.68 -6.40 -11.81
C ASN A 79 -0.69 -5.39 -11.20
N GLY A 80 -0.50 -5.43 -9.88
CA GLY A 80 0.33 -4.47 -9.15
C GLY A 80 -0.37 -3.15 -8.85
N ASN A 81 -1.68 -3.01 -9.09
CA ASN A 81 -2.42 -1.79 -8.77
C ASN A 81 -2.76 -1.76 -7.27
N LEU A 82 -2.63 -0.58 -6.65
CA LEU A 82 -3.07 -0.40 -5.27
C LEU A 82 -4.59 -0.59 -5.17
N VAL A 83 -5.04 -1.42 -4.23
CA VAL A 83 -6.47 -1.60 -3.99
C VAL A 83 -7.04 -0.39 -3.23
N PRO A 84 -8.32 -0.01 -3.46
CA PRO A 84 -8.96 1.10 -2.77
C PRO A 84 -8.97 0.94 -1.24
N ASP A 85 -9.14 2.03 -0.52
CA ASP A 85 -9.45 1.95 0.91
C ASP A 85 -10.80 1.26 1.12
N GLY A 86 -10.90 0.48 2.20
CA GLY A 86 -12.08 -0.34 2.43
C GLY A 86 -11.78 -1.62 3.19
N GLN A 87 -12.79 -2.47 3.28
CA GLN A 87 -12.72 -3.70 4.06
C GLN A 87 -12.26 -4.91 3.23
N TYR A 88 -11.34 -5.67 3.82
CA TYR A 88 -10.72 -6.85 3.23
C TYR A 88 -10.74 -8.00 4.23
N ARG A 89 -10.77 -9.24 3.72
CA ARG A 89 -10.65 -10.44 4.55
C ARG A 89 -9.38 -11.17 4.19
N PHE A 90 -8.57 -11.44 5.20
CA PHE A 90 -7.44 -12.35 5.10
C PHE A 90 -7.87 -13.75 5.51
N TRP A 91 -7.32 -14.72 4.81
CA TRP A 91 -7.65 -16.11 5.02
C TRP A 91 -6.37 -16.91 5.09
N VAL A 92 -6.37 -17.89 5.98
CA VAL A 92 -5.33 -18.91 6.05
C VAL A 92 -6.00 -20.26 6.06
N GLN A 93 -5.50 -21.20 5.27
CA GLN A 93 -5.90 -22.60 5.31
C GLN A 93 -4.67 -23.48 5.47
N TYR A 94 -4.78 -24.44 6.38
CA TYR A 94 -3.80 -25.48 6.65
C TYR A 94 -4.42 -26.83 6.31
N ALA A 95 -3.65 -27.77 5.77
CA ALA A 95 -4.09 -29.15 5.55
C ALA A 95 -2.94 -30.17 5.50
N GLU A 96 -3.28 -31.40 5.82
CA GLU A 96 -2.42 -32.58 5.71
C GLU A 96 -2.77 -33.36 4.44
N ASP A 97 -1.84 -34.19 3.97
CA ASP A 97 -2.06 -35.09 2.81
C ASP A 97 -3.23 -36.07 3.02
N SER A 98 -3.72 -36.25 4.25
CA SER A 98 -4.83 -37.15 4.60
C SER A 98 -6.22 -36.51 4.51
N GLY A 99 -6.36 -35.20 4.25
CA GLY A 99 -7.68 -34.60 4.10
C GLY A 99 -7.74 -33.07 4.08
N GLN A 100 -8.96 -32.55 4.11
CA GLN A 100 -9.22 -31.10 4.25
C GLN A 100 -8.81 -30.65 5.64
N GLY A 101 -8.04 -29.58 5.73
CA GLY A 101 -7.71 -28.99 7.02
C GLY A 101 -8.40 -27.64 7.26
N PRO A 102 -8.25 -27.13 8.50
CA PRO A 102 -8.98 -25.96 8.97
C PRO A 102 -8.57 -24.71 8.21
N TYR A 103 -9.46 -23.72 8.22
CA TYR A 103 -9.17 -22.38 7.74
C TYR A 103 -9.77 -21.36 8.70
N THR A 104 -9.31 -20.11 8.61
CA THR A 104 -9.76 -19.03 9.47
C THR A 104 -11.28 -18.85 9.40
N THR A 105 -11.93 -18.75 10.56
CA THR A 105 -13.38 -18.59 10.66
C THR A 105 -13.80 -17.21 10.16
N ASN A 106 -14.75 -17.17 9.21
CA ASN A 106 -15.28 -15.95 8.56
C ASN A 106 -14.25 -15.07 7.84
N GLY A 107 -12.97 -15.46 7.78
CA GLY A 107 -11.89 -14.59 7.32
C GLY A 107 -11.62 -13.45 8.30
N LEU A 108 -10.35 -13.09 8.43
CA LEU A 108 -9.88 -12.04 9.31
C LEU A 108 -10.15 -10.69 8.66
N LEU A 109 -11.16 -9.99 9.17
CA LEU A 109 -11.56 -8.69 8.64
C LEU A 109 -10.55 -7.61 9.05
N TRP A 110 -10.11 -6.82 8.08
CA TRP A 110 -9.30 -5.63 8.27
C TRP A 110 -9.82 -4.50 7.41
N THR A 111 -9.66 -3.27 7.90
CA THR A 111 -10.08 -2.06 7.18
C THR A 111 -8.83 -1.32 6.74
N LYS A 112 -8.56 -1.34 5.43
CA LYS A 112 -7.49 -0.55 4.82
C LYS A 112 -7.88 0.93 4.87
N GLY A 113 -6.99 1.74 5.45
CA GLY A 113 -7.03 3.19 5.37
C GLY A 113 -5.87 3.78 4.57
N PRO A 114 -5.82 5.11 4.46
CA PRO A 114 -4.79 5.81 3.68
C PRO A 114 -3.42 5.84 4.39
N ALA A 115 -3.38 5.65 5.71
CA ALA A 115 -2.17 5.68 6.52
C ALA A 115 -1.58 4.27 6.73
N ALA A 116 -0.31 4.23 7.16
CA ALA A 116 0.32 2.99 7.61
C ALA A 116 -0.46 2.38 8.78
N ASP A 117 -0.56 1.06 8.80
CA ASP A 117 -1.30 0.33 9.82
C ASP A 117 -0.64 -1.03 10.09
N GLU A 118 -0.62 -1.42 11.37
CA GLU A 118 -0.23 -2.75 11.81
C GLU A 118 -1.33 -3.29 12.72
N TRP A 119 -1.99 -4.34 12.26
CA TRP A 119 -3.14 -4.92 12.94
C TRP A 119 -2.88 -6.38 13.31
N THR A 120 -2.96 -6.69 14.60
CA THR A 120 -2.84 -8.05 15.13
C THR A 120 -4.22 -8.67 15.31
N TYR A 121 -4.35 -9.95 14.98
CA TYR A 121 -5.59 -10.69 15.16
C TYR A 121 -5.53 -11.59 16.40
N PRO A 122 -6.67 -11.82 17.07
CA PRO A 122 -6.76 -12.88 18.05
C PRO A 122 -6.44 -14.25 17.45
N ASP A 123 -5.82 -15.10 18.25
CA ASP A 123 -5.55 -16.49 17.88
C ASP A 123 -6.85 -17.24 17.56
N GLN A 124 -6.89 -17.96 16.45
CA GLN A 124 -8.02 -18.80 16.06
C GLN A 124 -7.72 -20.27 16.36
N GLY A 125 -7.62 -20.57 17.65
CA GLY A 125 -7.21 -21.89 18.14
C GLY A 125 -5.71 -22.14 17.96
N ALA A 126 -5.28 -23.38 18.19
CA ALA A 126 -3.86 -23.73 18.26
C ALA A 126 -3.10 -23.63 16.92
N ASN A 127 -3.82 -23.60 15.79
CA ASN A 127 -3.23 -23.69 14.44
C ASN A 127 -3.02 -22.32 13.78
N PHE A 128 -3.58 -21.26 14.36
CA PHE A 128 -3.61 -19.92 13.77
C PHE A 128 -3.32 -18.90 14.86
N THR A 129 -2.03 -18.67 15.12
CA THR A 129 -1.59 -17.78 16.20
C THR A 129 -0.69 -16.67 15.68
N GLY A 130 -0.66 -15.53 16.36
CA GLY A 130 0.26 -14.42 16.04
C GLY A 130 0.05 -13.80 14.64
N MET A 131 -1.16 -13.93 14.11
CA MET A 131 -1.54 -13.40 12.80
C MET A 131 -1.56 -11.88 12.84
N LYS A 132 -1.00 -11.23 11.81
CA LYS A 132 -1.09 -9.79 11.63
C LYS A 132 -1.13 -9.39 10.17
N VAL A 133 -1.64 -8.20 9.91
CA VAL A 133 -1.45 -7.49 8.64
C VAL A 133 -0.60 -6.25 8.91
N VAL A 134 0.35 -6.00 8.01
CA VAL A 134 1.16 -4.78 8.01
C VAL A 134 0.95 -4.10 6.68
N TRP A 135 0.46 -2.87 6.71
CA TRP A 135 0.29 -1.98 5.57
C TRP A 135 1.22 -0.78 5.76
N ASN A 136 2.13 -0.59 4.79
CA ASN A 136 3.01 0.57 4.77
C ASN A 136 2.84 1.29 3.42
N PRO A 137 1.98 2.33 3.32
CA PRO A 137 1.84 3.10 2.11
C PRO A 137 3.16 3.74 1.72
N VAL A 138 3.43 3.82 0.43
CA VAL A 138 4.33 4.84 -0.10
C VAL A 138 3.57 6.15 0.02
N LEU A 139 3.80 6.89 1.11
CA LEU A 139 3.22 8.21 1.27
C LEU A 139 3.76 9.11 0.14
N PRO A 140 2.91 9.93 -0.50
CA PRO A 140 3.43 10.98 -1.37
C PRO A 140 4.42 11.83 -0.56
N PRO A 141 5.47 12.35 -1.21
CA PRO A 141 6.42 13.22 -0.51
C PRO A 141 5.63 14.35 0.18
N GLU A 142 5.98 14.64 1.44
CA GLU A 142 5.30 15.68 2.21
C GLU A 142 5.29 16.98 1.40
N PRO A 143 4.16 17.70 1.27
CA PRO A 143 4.13 18.91 0.48
C PRO A 143 5.16 19.92 1.02
N PRO A 144 5.89 20.63 0.16
CA PRO A 144 6.82 21.65 0.62
C PRO A 144 6.09 22.74 1.42
N GLU A 145 6.67 23.10 2.56
CA GLU A 145 6.18 24.12 3.46
C GLU A 145 6.91 25.44 3.20
N ILE A 146 6.16 26.54 3.12
CA ILE A 146 6.74 27.89 3.08
C ILE A 146 6.97 28.35 4.52
N THR A 147 8.23 28.45 4.94
CA THR A 147 8.60 28.95 6.28
C THR A 147 8.83 30.46 6.28
N ALA A 148 9.09 31.06 5.12
CA ALA A 148 9.21 32.51 4.98
C ALA A 148 8.72 32.98 3.61
N ALA A 149 7.96 34.08 3.62
CA ALA A 149 7.59 34.84 2.43
C ALA A 149 7.97 36.30 2.65
N ARG A 150 8.74 36.89 1.71
CA ARG A 150 9.19 38.28 1.81
C ARG A 150 9.29 38.94 0.45
N ILE A 151 9.04 40.25 0.40
CA ILE A 151 9.31 41.07 -0.78
C ILE A 151 10.71 41.66 -0.66
N LYS A 152 11.50 41.54 -1.72
CA LYS A 152 12.80 42.21 -1.83
C LYS A 152 12.99 42.68 -3.27
N ASP A 153 13.34 43.95 -3.46
CA ASP A 153 13.59 44.55 -4.77
C ASP A 153 12.43 44.34 -5.78
N GLY A 154 11.19 44.30 -5.29
CA GLY A 154 9.98 44.07 -6.11
C GLY A 154 9.63 42.60 -6.38
N ASP A 155 10.47 41.66 -5.96
CA ASP A 155 10.25 40.23 -6.16
C ASP A 155 9.75 39.54 -4.88
N LEU A 156 8.89 38.54 -5.05
CA LEU A 156 8.44 37.65 -3.99
C LEU A 156 9.42 36.51 -3.80
N ILE A 157 10.09 36.48 -2.67
CA ILE A 157 10.97 35.40 -2.26
C ILE A 157 10.19 34.47 -1.32
N LEU A 158 10.02 33.22 -1.75
CA LEU A 158 9.49 32.13 -0.92
C LEU A 158 10.65 31.23 -0.52
N ALA A 159 10.79 30.97 0.77
CA ALA A 159 11.74 30.01 1.31
C ALA A 159 11.04 29.03 2.23
N GLY A 160 11.64 27.84 2.38
CA GLY A 160 10.96 26.77 3.08
C GLY A 160 11.69 25.45 3.06
N VAL A 161 10.96 24.42 3.48
CA VAL A 161 11.44 23.05 3.58
C VAL A 161 10.53 22.09 2.83
N GLY A 162 11.04 20.92 2.48
CA GLY A 162 10.26 19.85 1.90
C GLY A 162 11.12 18.63 1.53
N PRO A 163 10.58 17.73 0.68
CA PRO A 163 11.25 16.49 0.32
C PRO A 163 12.58 16.73 -0.39
N ALA A 164 13.68 16.28 0.23
CA ALA A 164 15.03 16.50 -0.30
C ALA A 164 15.16 16.02 -1.75
N SER A 165 15.89 16.78 -2.56
CA SER A 165 16.17 16.47 -3.97
C SER A 165 14.92 16.33 -4.87
N HIS A 166 13.79 16.91 -4.48
CA HIS A 166 12.59 16.94 -5.31
C HIS A 166 12.44 18.26 -6.07
N THR A 167 11.88 18.15 -7.28
CA THR A 167 11.45 19.31 -8.06
C THR A 167 10.12 19.81 -7.53
N PHE A 168 9.89 21.12 -7.54
CA PHE A 168 8.57 21.71 -7.30
C PHE A 168 8.30 22.86 -8.26
N HIS A 169 7.02 23.18 -8.42
CA HIS A 169 6.54 24.34 -9.14
C HIS A 169 5.93 25.36 -8.18
N VAL A 170 6.14 26.64 -8.46
CA VAL A 170 5.32 27.72 -7.89
C VAL A 170 4.19 27.98 -8.86
N ILE A 171 2.96 27.84 -8.40
CA ILE A 171 1.73 28.12 -9.17
C ILE A 171 1.02 29.35 -8.59
N THR A 172 0.35 30.12 -9.45
CA THR A 172 -0.39 31.33 -9.08
C THR A 172 -1.80 31.36 -9.67
N SER A 173 -2.70 32.05 -8.99
CA SER A 173 -4.06 32.36 -9.41
C SER A 173 -4.51 33.70 -8.80
N ASP A 174 -5.45 34.37 -9.44
CA ASP A 174 -6.20 35.50 -8.88
C ASP A 174 -7.55 35.07 -8.28
N ASP A 175 -7.99 33.84 -8.57
CA ASP A 175 -9.22 33.23 -8.04
C ASP A 175 -8.90 31.97 -7.22
N LEU A 176 -9.31 31.98 -5.95
CA LEU A 176 -9.15 30.86 -5.02
C LEU A 176 -10.05 29.67 -5.38
N LEU A 177 -11.13 29.91 -6.13
CA LEU A 177 -12.13 28.91 -6.48
C LEU A 177 -11.76 28.11 -7.73
N LEU A 178 -10.78 28.56 -8.52
CA LEU A 178 -10.30 27.79 -9.68
C LEU A 178 -9.66 26.47 -9.23
N PRO A 179 -9.97 25.33 -9.88
CA PRO A 179 -9.28 24.08 -9.64
C PRO A 179 -7.77 24.24 -9.75
N LEU A 180 -6.99 23.58 -8.88
CA LEU A 180 -5.52 23.67 -8.86
C LEU A 180 -4.85 23.28 -10.19
N SER A 181 -5.52 22.48 -11.01
CA SER A 181 -5.08 22.12 -12.36
C SER A 181 -5.11 23.30 -13.33
N GLN A 182 -5.88 24.34 -13.04
CA GLN A 182 -6.02 25.55 -13.85
C GLN A 182 -5.14 26.71 -13.36
N TRP A 183 -4.47 26.56 -12.23
CA TRP A 183 -3.51 27.57 -11.73
C TRP A 183 -2.25 27.58 -12.62
N THR A 184 -1.72 28.77 -12.88
CA THR A 184 -0.60 28.95 -13.81
C THR A 184 0.73 28.77 -13.11
N ALA A 185 1.64 27.95 -13.67
CA ALA A 185 3.00 27.81 -13.15
C ALA A 185 3.86 29.03 -13.51
N VAL A 186 4.52 29.63 -12.52
CA VAL A 186 5.37 30.81 -12.67
C VAL A 186 6.85 30.54 -12.39
N ALA A 187 7.17 29.45 -11.71
CA ALA A 187 8.53 28.99 -11.51
C ALA A 187 8.61 27.47 -11.34
N THR A 188 9.78 26.91 -11.65
CA THR A 188 10.17 25.53 -11.35
C THR A 188 11.50 25.57 -10.62
N ASN A 189 11.62 24.90 -9.49
CA ASN A 189 12.85 24.90 -8.69
C ASN A 189 13.06 23.54 -7.99
N GLN A 190 14.23 23.36 -7.37
CA GLN A 190 14.59 22.15 -6.62
C GLN A 190 14.61 22.44 -5.12
N ILE A 191 14.23 21.43 -4.36
CA ILE A 191 14.55 21.32 -2.94
C ILE A 191 15.93 20.68 -2.86
N ASN A 192 16.85 21.29 -2.11
CA ASN A 192 18.22 20.80 -2.02
C ASN A 192 18.30 19.46 -1.26
N ALA A 193 19.49 18.87 -1.18
CA ALA A 193 19.70 17.59 -0.50
C ALA A 193 19.46 17.65 1.03
N ALA A 194 19.45 18.85 1.63
CA ALA A 194 19.12 19.08 3.03
C ALA A 194 17.61 19.31 3.25
N GLY A 195 16.79 19.31 2.20
CA GLY A 195 15.35 19.56 2.30
C GLY A 195 14.96 21.03 2.28
N GLU A 196 15.84 21.96 1.91
CA GLU A 196 15.57 23.41 1.92
C GLU A 196 15.40 23.97 0.50
N PHE A 197 14.60 25.03 0.36
CA PHE A 197 14.49 25.79 -0.88
C PHE A 197 14.40 27.29 -0.64
N SER A 198 14.79 28.07 -1.66
CA SER A 198 14.51 29.50 -1.78
C SER A 198 14.27 29.82 -3.25
N VAL A 199 13.11 30.40 -3.58
CA VAL A 199 12.70 30.75 -4.94
C VAL A 199 12.26 32.20 -5.01
N THR A 200 12.80 32.92 -6.00
CA THR A 200 12.46 34.31 -6.29
C THR A 200 11.46 34.33 -7.44
N ASN A 201 10.30 34.94 -7.22
CA ASN A 201 9.20 35.02 -8.18
C ASN A 201 8.93 36.48 -8.50
N LYS A 202 8.90 36.81 -9.78
CA LYS A 202 8.53 38.13 -10.27
C LYS A 202 7.06 38.43 -9.95
N VAL A 203 6.77 39.61 -9.41
CA VAL A 203 5.40 40.07 -9.09
C VAL A 203 4.89 41.10 -10.12
N GLU A 204 5.67 41.38 -11.16
CA GLU A 204 5.43 42.50 -12.09
C GLU A 204 4.12 42.37 -12.90
N GLY A 205 3.45 43.50 -13.10
CA GLY A 205 2.38 43.66 -14.10
C GLY A 205 0.96 43.28 -13.68
N VAL A 206 0.67 43.10 -12.39
CA VAL A 206 -0.64 42.62 -11.92
C VAL A 206 -1.39 43.69 -11.14
N SER A 207 -2.57 44.09 -11.60
CA SER A 207 -3.51 44.86 -10.77
C SER A 207 -4.33 43.92 -9.91
N GLY A 208 -4.00 43.80 -8.63
CA GLY A 208 -4.76 43.01 -7.65
C GLY A 208 -3.93 42.04 -6.82
N ALA A 209 -4.59 41.37 -5.88
CA ALA A 209 -3.96 40.33 -5.06
C ALA A 209 -3.74 39.05 -5.89
N ARG A 210 -2.60 38.38 -5.68
CA ARG A 210 -2.33 37.05 -6.24
C ARG A 210 -2.13 36.04 -5.13
N LEU A 211 -2.59 34.83 -5.41
CA LEU A 211 -2.35 33.64 -4.59
C LEU A 211 -1.13 32.91 -5.13
N TYR A 212 -0.36 32.30 -4.22
CA TYR A 212 0.80 31.49 -4.57
C TYR A 212 0.73 30.17 -3.80
N ARG A 213 1.08 29.07 -4.47
CA ARG A 213 1.15 27.75 -3.87
C ARG A 213 2.32 26.96 -4.45
N LEU A 214 2.91 26.11 -3.62
CA LEU A 214 3.92 25.14 -4.05
C LEU A 214 3.26 23.83 -4.46
N ARG A 215 3.73 23.23 -5.56
CA ARG A 215 3.22 21.95 -6.08
C ARG A 215 4.38 21.05 -6.48
N LEU A 216 4.45 19.86 -5.90
CA LEU A 216 5.32 18.80 -6.41
C LEU A 216 4.74 18.20 -7.71
N PRO A 217 5.56 17.79 -8.68
CA PRO A 217 5.08 16.97 -9.77
C PRO A 217 4.50 15.67 -9.18
N TRP A 218 3.27 15.34 -9.57
CA TRP A 218 2.65 14.07 -9.17
C TRP A 218 3.51 12.91 -9.68
N PRO A 219 3.68 11.83 -8.89
CA PRO A 219 4.17 10.57 -9.42
C PRO A 219 3.20 9.96 -10.44
#